data_AF-A0A7W4DZE7-F1
#
_entry.id   AF-A0A7W4DZE7-F1
#
_cell.length_a   1.000
_cell.length_b   1.000
_cell.length_c   1.000
_cell.angle_alpha   90.00
_cell.angle_beta   90.00
_cell.angle_gamma   90.00
#
_symmetry.space_group_name_H-M   'P 1'
#
loop_
_entity.id
_entity.type
_entity.pdbx_description
1 polymer ?
#
loop_
_entity_poly.entity_id
_entity_poly.type
_entity_poly.pdbx_seq_one_letter_code
_entity_poly.pdbx_strand_id
1 'polypeptide(L)'
;MEIQDLLGRPIHSPEIKEFFAKYHLPQNPEPHYDVYGNLCWVHVDNEEETISCLFTGYVRYAPTYGEPIGNYNKEKDKLILHQITIDSENAPDGKISDINLPFGLNIGDDKTTIVQKIGKKLTGKTVTDYGFAYNVLFEEFRLLVALNPKEQLIWLRLFKLELYEKERIRLKALLKSQNKNIDPDRIPEIQAFLSEIPIPEWRERMAEGDDMFSEESITAVETALTEYVQTLCEAVQKKNVTTVYNSMGKLVKKLNKINNKYGLIETMEREELCEWMNIIIRKTGLELEDNVDITDEYREW
;
A
#
# COMPACT_ATOMS: atom_id res chain seq x y z
N MET A 1 9.26 12.48 -22.29
CA MET A 1 9.12 12.20 -20.85
C MET A 1 7.76 11.61 -20.67
N GLU A 2 7.68 10.47 -20.00
CA GLU A 2 6.41 9.79 -19.77
C GLU A 2 5.70 10.40 -18.56
N ILE A 3 4.38 10.19 -18.45
CA ILE A 3 3.58 10.83 -17.41
C ILE A 3 3.99 10.38 -15.99
N GLN A 4 4.43 9.13 -15.82
CA GLN A 4 4.94 8.63 -14.55
C GLN A 4 6.24 9.31 -14.09
N ASP A 5 7.04 9.86 -15.01
CA ASP A 5 8.31 10.52 -14.70
C ASP A 5 8.10 11.91 -14.06
N LEU A 6 6.86 12.38 -14.02
CA LEU A 6 6.45 13.61 -13.35
C LEU A 6 6.31 13.43 -11.83
N LEU A 7 6.06 12.20 -11.36
CA LEU A 7 5.87 11.92 -9.94
C LEU A 7 7.12 12.32 -9.13
N GLY A 8 6.90 13.06 -8.06
CA GLY A 8 7.93 13.59 -7.18
C GLY A 8 8.57 14.89 -7.67
N ARG A 9 8.13 15.43 -8.80
CA ARG A 9 8.60 16.74 -9.27
C ARG A 9 7.85 17.89 -8.60
N PRO A 10 8.50 19.04 -8.43
CA PRO A 10 7.86 20.21 -7.86
C PRO A 10 6.94 20.92 -8.86
N ILE A 11 5.91 21.58 -8.35
CA ILE A 11 4.85 22.22 -9.16
C ILE A 11 5.38 23.26 -10.16
N HIS A 12 6.51 23.92 -9.86
CA HIS A 12 7.07 24.95 -10.75
C HIS A 12 8.11 24.43 -11.74
N SER A 13 8.41 23.13 -11.71
CA SER A 13 9.33 22.52 -12.68
C SER A 13 8.83 22.73 -14.11
N PRO A 14 9.73 22.96 -15.08
CA PRO A 14 9.36 23.10 -16.50
C PRO A 14 8.47 21.95 -16.98
N GLU A 15 8.80 20.73 -16.56
CA GLU A 15 8.09 19.49 -16.84
C GLU A 15 6.62 19.54 -16.39
N ILE A 16 6.34 20.00 -15.17
CA ILE A 16 4.97 20.11 -14.66
C ILE A 16 4.21 21.23 -15.36
N LYS A 17 4.87 22.35 -15.68
CA LYS A 17 4.23 23.45 -16.42
C LYS A 17 3.85 23.06 -17.85
N GLU A 18 4.74 22.37 -18.55
CA GLU A 18 4.46 21.81 -19.87
C GLU A 18 3.31 20.81 -19.82
N PHE A 19 3.30 19.94 -18.80
CA PHE A 19 2.22 18.99 -18.58
C PHE A 19 0.88 19.67 -18.29
N PHE A 20 0.85 20.69 -17.42
CA PHE A 20 -0.36 21.45 -17.15
C PHE A 20 -0.85 22.19 -18.40
N ALA A 21 0.05 22.79 -19.18
CA ALA A 21 -0.32 23.47 -20.41
C ALA A 21 -0.90 22.51 -21.45
N LYS A 22 -0.31 21.31 -21.57
CA LYS A 22 -0.74 20.28 -22.52
C LYS A 22 -2.17 19.79 -22.24
N TYR A 23 -2.53 19.62 -20.97
CA TYR A 23 -3.85 19.09 -20.57
C TYR A 23 -4.73 20.16 -19.91
N HIS A 24 -4.48 21.43 -20.25
CA HIS A 24 -5.30 22.57 -19.82
C HIS A 24 -5.58 22.64 -18.31
N LEU A 25 -4.65 22.16 -17.48
CA LEU A 25 -4.76 22.20 -16.02
C LEU A 25 -4.47 23.61 -15.47
N PRO A 26 -5.08 24.00 -14.32
CA PRO A 26 -4.79 25.26 -13.65
C PRO A 26 -3.29 25.48 -13.41
N GLN A 27 -2.74 26.56 -13.96
CA GLN A 27 -1.30 26.87 -13.86
C GLN A 27 -0.86 27.33 -12.47
N ASN A 28 -1.79 27.90 -11.70
CA ASN A 28 -1.55 28.43 -10.37
C ASN A 28 -2.70 27.98 -9.45
N PRO A 29 -2.70 26.70 -9.01
CA PRO A 29 -3.77 26.22 -8.17
C PRO A 29 -3.73 26.89 -6.79
N GLU A 30 -4.91 27.06 -6.19
CA GLU A 30 -5.03 27.75 -4.91
C GLU A 30 -4.43 26.89 -3.77
N PRO A 31 -3.47 27.43 -3.01
CA PRO A 31 -2.83 26.68 -1.94
C PRO A 31 -3.72 26.54 -0.70
N HIS A 32 -3.77 25.34 -0.13
CA HIS A 32 -4.35 25.10 1.19
C HIS A 32 -3.26 25.00 2.26
N TYR A 33 -3.49 25.61 3.42
CA TYR A 33 -2.55 25.60 4.54
C TYR A 33 -3.15 24.94 5.78
N ASP A 34 -2.31 24.28 6.57
CA ASP A 34 -2.70 23.80 7.91
C ASP A 34 -2.66 24.92 8.95
N VAL A 35 -3.09 24.57 10.17
CA VAL A 35 -3.10 25.47 11.34
C VAL A 35 -1.72 26.02 11.72
N TYR A 36 -0.63 25.42 11.21
CA TYR A 36 0.75 25.85 11.43
C TYR A 36 1.31 26.65 10.26
N GLY A 37 0.50 26.93 9.23
CA GLY A 37 0.91 27.67 8.03
C GLY A 37 1.74 26.86 7.05
N ASN A 38 1.79 25.54 7.16
CA ASN A 38 2.42 24.68 6.16
C ASN A 38 1.43 24.37 5.04
N LEU A 39 1.94 24.26 3.81
CA LEU A 39 1.12 23.80 2.69
C LEU A 39 0.67 22.36 2.93
N CYS A 40 -0.63 22.15 2.75
CA CYS A 40 -1.29 20.86 2.76
C CYS A 40 -1.23 20.24 1.35
N TRP A 41 -2.25 19.47 1.02
CA TRP A 41 -2.50 19.00 -0.33
C TRP A 41 -3.19 20.04 -1.20
N VAL A 42 -2.97 19.94 -2.51
CA VAL A 42 -3.67 20.73 -3.52
C VAL A 42 -4.10 19.77 -4.63
N HIS A 43 -5.40 19.73 -4.88
CA HIS A 43 -5.97 19.06 -6.04
C HIS A 43 -5.89 19.99 -7.25
N VAL A 44 -5.40 19.45 -8.36
CA VAL A 44 -5.36 20.15 -9.64
C VAL A 44 -6.02 19.25 -10.65
N ASP A 45 -7.24 19.60 -11.04
CA ASP A 45 -8.04 18.84 -11.98
C ASP A 45 -8.45 19.69 -13.17
N ASN A 46 -8.77 18.98 -14.24
CA ASN A 46 -9.57 19.50 -15.32
C ASN A 46 -10.60 18.41 -15.62
N GLU A 47 -11.84 18.65 -15.20
CA GLU A 47 -12.94 17.70 -15.34
C GLU A 47 -13.21 17.35 -16.81
N GLU A 48 -13.04 18.31 -17.74
CA GLU A 48 -13.22 18.08 -19.18
C GLU A 48 -12.12 17.17 -19.75
N GLU A 49 -10.90 17.27 -19.21
CA GLU A 49 -9.73 16.52 -19.67
C GLU A 49 -9.52 15.21 -18.92
N THR A 50 -10.47 14.77 -18.06
CA THR A 50 -10.42 13.45 -17.38
C THR A 50 -9.18 13.21 -16.50
N ILE A 51 -8.43 14.25 -16.17
CA ILE A 51 -7.14 14.16 -15.49
C ILE A 51 -7.13 14.99 -14.22
N SER A 52 -6.65 14.38 -13.14
CA SER A 52 -6.47 15.05 -11.85
C SER A 52 -5.12 14.70 -11.25
N CYS A 53 -4.52 15.68 -10.59
CA CYS A 53 -3.24 15.57 -9.92
C CYS A 53 -3.40 15.92 -8.46
N LEU A 54 -2.65 15.24 -7.60
CA LEU A 54 -2.52 15.59 -6.19
C LEU A 54 -1.09 16.00 -5.88
N PHE A 55 -0.96 17.22 -5.40
CA PHE A 55 0.28 17.76 -4.87
C PHE A 55 0.23 17.78 -3.36
N THR A 56 1.37 17.55 -2.72
CA THR A 56 1.51 17.63 -1.26
C THR A 56 2.62 18.60 -0.89
N GLY A 57 2.40 19.39 0.16
CA GLY A 57 3.40 20.29 0.73
C GLY A 57 4.69 19.56 1.16
N TYR A 58 5.85 20.15 0.91
CA TYR A 58 7.17 19.54 1.15
C TYR A 58 7.35 18.97 2.56
N VAL A 59 6.88 19.70 3.58
CA VAL A 59 6.97 19.28 5.00
C VAL A 59 6.28 17.94 5.25
N ARG A 60 5.21 17.64 4.48
CA ARG A 60 4.47 16.39 4.53
C ARG A 60 5.00 15.37 3.52
N TYR A 61 5.46 15.86 2.36
CA TYR A 61 5.97 15.02 1.29
C TYR A 61 7.27 14.31 1.68
N ALA A 62 8.27 15.05 2.16
CA ALA A 62 9.61 14.51 2.35
C ALA A 62 9.69 13.33 3.35
N PRO A 63 9.00 13.37 4.51
CA PRO A 63 8.97 12.23 5.43
C PRO A 63 8.28 10.98 4.86
N THR A 64 7.34 11.14 3.93
CA THR A 64 6.53 10.04 3.39
C THR A 64 7.13 9.45 2.12
N TYR A 65 7.61 10.29 1.20
CA TYR A 65 8.02 9.89 -0.15
C TYR A 65 9.52 10.06 -0.42
N GLY A 66 10.26 10.72 0.48
CA GLY A 66 11.65 11.11 0.30
C GLY A 66 11.82 12.47 -0.36
N GLU A 67 13.05 12.83 -0.72
CA GLU A 67 13.33 14.13 -1.34
C GLU A 67 12.72 14.24 -2.75
N PRO A 68 12.22 15.44 -3.14
CA PRO A 68 11.72 15.70 -4.49
C PRO A 68 12.76 15.43 -5.58
N ILE A 69 12.27 15.09 -6.77
CA ILE A 69 13.12 14.84 -7.95
C ILE A 69 13.48 16.16 -8.64
N GLY A 70 14.76 16.31 -8.98
CA GLY A 70 15.28 17.45 -9.76
C GLY A 70 15.86 18.56 -8.89
N ASN A 71 16.04 19.74 -9.49
CA ASN A 71 16.49 20.92 -8.76
C ASN A 71 15.29 21.55 -8.02
N TYR A 72 15.48 21.86 -6.75
CA TYR A 72 14.39 22.17 -5.84
C TYR A 72 14.72 23.32 -4.90
N ASN A 73 13.84 24.31 -4.83
CA ASN A 73 13.89 25.38 -3.84
C ASN A 73 12.72 25.25 -2.86
N LYS A 74 12.99 24.86 -1.61
CA LYS A 74 11.99 24.69 -0.53
C LYS A 74 11.04 25.88 -0.33
N GLU A 75 11.43 27.10 -0.68
CA GLU A 75 10.56 28.27 -0.54
C GLU A 75 9.59 28.41 -1.69
N LYS A 76 10.08 28.21 -2.92
CA LYS A 76 9.28 28.38 -4.15
C LYS A 76 8.45 27.14 -4.43
N ASP A 77 9.06 25.98 -4.28
CA ASP A 77 8.58 24.74 -4.85
C ASP A 77 7.82 23.90 -3.81
N LYS A 78 7.13 24.54 -2.87
CA LYS A 78 6.59 23.84 -1.69
C LYS A 78 5.60 22.71 -2.02
N LEU A 79 5.03 22.65 -3.21
CA LEU A 79 4.10 21.58 -3.63
C LEU A 79 4.80 20.58 -4.55
N ILE A 80 4.72 19.30 -4.19
CA ILE A 80 5.34 18.19 -4.90
C ILE A 80 4.27 17.23 -5.41
N LEU A 81 4.33 16.89 -6.70
CA LEU A 81 3.38 15.96 -7.31
C LEU A 81 3.59 14.56 -6.73
N HIS A 82 2.54 13.89 -6.25
CA HIS A 82 2.64 12.51 -5.79
C HIS A 82 1.54 11.59 -6.31
N GLN A 83 0.52 12.13 -6.97
CA GLN A 83 -0.52 11.32 -7.58
C GLN A 83 -0.99 11.92 -8.91
N ILE A 84 -1.24 11.06 -9.89
CA ILE A 84 -1.94 11.41 -11.14
C ILE A 84 -3.05 10.39 -11.34
N THR A 85 -4.28 10.84 -11.52
CA THR A 85 -5.45 10.02 -11.86
C THR A 85 -5.91 10.38 -13.26
N ILE A 86 -6.25 9.37 -14.05
CA ILE A 86 -6.83 9.53 -15.38
C ILE A 86 -8.11 8.69 -15.40
N ASP A 87 -9.26 9.35 -15.50
CA ASP A 87 -10.58 8.75 -15.26
C ASP A 87 -11.61 9.15 -16.32
N SER A 88 -12.10 8.15 -17.05
CA SER A 88 -13.03 8.34 -18.17
C SER A 88 -14.47 8.64 -17.73
N GLU A 89 -14.79 8.57 -16.44
CA GLU A 89 -16.16 8.71 -15.93
C GLU A 89 -16.79 10.09 -16.26
N ASN A 90 -15.99 11.15 -16.26
CA ASN A 90 -16.45 12.51 -16.54
C ASN A 90 -16.31 12.93 -18.02
N ALA A 91 -15.81 12.05 -18.88
CA ALA A 91 -15.64 12.37 -20.29
C ALA A 91 -17.02 12.52 -20.96
N PRO A 92 -17.27 13.60 -21.74
CA PRO A 92 -18.58 13.83 -22.40
C PRO A 92 -19.08 12.66 -23.26
N ASP A 93 -18.18 11.77 -23.71
CA ASP A 93 -18.46 10.56 -24.50
C ASP A 93 -17.85 9.28 -23.91
N GLY A 94 -17.38 9.29 -22.65
CA GLY A 94 -16.65 8.16 -22.04
C GLY A 94 -15.28 7.88 -22.68
N LYS A 95 -14.76 8.81 -23.49
CA LYS A 95 -13.49 8.68 -24.22
C LYS A 95 -12.45 9.64 -23.68
N ILE A 96 -11.31 9.09 -23.28
CA ILE A 96 -10.07 9.83 -23.01
C ILE A 96 -9.36 9.99 -24.36
N SER A 97 -9.78 10.95 -25.19
CA SER A 97 -9.33 10.99 -26.59
C SER A 97 -7.88 11.45 -26.76
N ASP A 98 -7.33 12.22 -25.81
CA ASP A 98 -6.09 12.97 -26.05
C ASP A 98 -4.97 12.77 -25.01
N ILE A 99 -5.17 11.89 -24.02
CA ILE A 99 -4.13 11.55 -23.03
C ILE A 99 -3.40 10.27 -23.41
N ASN A 100 -2.09 10.39 -23.59
CA ASN A 100 -1.20 9.23 -23.69
C ASN A 100 -1.08 8.56 -22.32
N LEU A 101 -1.80 7.45 -22.13
CA LEU A 101 -1.70 6.66 -20.90
C LEU A 101 -0.32 6.00 -20.77
N PRO A 102 0.19 5.78 -19.54
CA PRO A 102 1.47 5.13 -19.32
C PRO A 102 1.50 3.74 -19.97
N PHE A 103 2.68 3.33 -20.45
CA PHE A 103 2.91 2.02 -21.10
C PHE A 103 2.08 1.77 -22.38
N GLY A 104 1.52 2.83 -22.98
CA GLY A 104 0.66 2.70 -24.16
C GLY A 104 -0.68 2.00 -23.86
N LEU A 105 -1.13 2.04 -22.61
CA LEU A 105 -2.46 1.55 -22.23
C LEU A 105 -3.56 2.34 -22.93
N ASN A 106 -4.73 1.73 -23.07
CA ASN A 106 -5.95 2.39 -23.54
C ASN A 106 -7.11 2.03 -22.63
N ILE A 107 -8.03 2.98 -22.43
CA ILE A 107 -9.34 2.67 -21.85
C ILE A 107 -10.01 1.59 -22.71
N GLY A 108 -10.57 0.58 -22.05
CA GLY A 108 -11.15 -0.59 -22.69
C GLY A 108 -10.19 -1.77 -22.88
N ASP A 109 -8.87 -1.59 -22.68
CA ASP A 109 -7.92 -2.70 -22.70
C ASP A 109 -8.36 -3.77 -21.70
N ASP A 110 -8.42 -5.03 -22.15
CA ASP A 110 -8.69 -6.15 -21.27
C ASP A 110 -7.48 -6.45 -20.38
N LYS A 111 -7.72 -7.18 -19.30
CA LYS A 111 -6.69 -7.59 -18.33
C LYS A 111 -5.45 -8.25 -18.94
N THR A 112 -5.60 -9.06 -19.99
CA THR A 112 -4.46 -9.73 -20.64
C THR A 112 -3.62 -8.71 -21.40
N THR A 113 -4.27 -7.83 -22.16
CA THR A 113 -3.63 -6.72 -22.88
C THR A 113 -2.88 -5.80 -21.92
N ILE A 114 -3.48 -5.45 -20.77
CA ILE A 114 -2.84 -4.64 -19.72
C ILE A 114 -1.54 -5.30 -19.22
N VAL A 115 -1.59 -6.59 -18.87
CA VAL A 115 -0.40 -7.33 -18.39
C VAL A 115 0.70 -7.38 -19.45
N GLN A 116 0.34 -7.54 -20.73
CA GLN A 116 1.30 -7.55 -21.83
C GLN A 116 1.98 -6.19 -22.01
N LYS A 117 1.20 -5.10 -22.04
CA LYS A 117 1.71 -3.73 -22.22
C LYS A 117 2.60 -3.29 -21.05
N ILE A 118 2.18 -3.58 -19.82
CA ILE A 118 2.92 -3.22 -18.61
C ILE A 118 4.14 -4.14 -18.38
N GLY A 119 4.07 -5.40 -18.85
CA GLY A 119 5.11 -6.40 -18.60
C GLY A 119 5.16 -6.92 -17.17
N LYS A 120 4.13 -6.65 -16.35
CA LYS A 120 4.01 -7.13 -14.96
C LYS A 120 2.63 -7.70 -14.69
N LYS A 121 2.56 -8.66 -13.77
CA LYS A 121 1.29 -9.24 -13.29
C LYS A 121 0.53 -8.22 -12.43
N LEU A 122 -0.79 -8.21 -12.58
CA LEU A 122 -1.68 -7.48 -11.68
C LEU A 122 -1.79 -8.22 -10.34
N THR A 123 -1.70 -7.48 -9.24
CA THR A 123 -1.75 -8.00 -7.86
C THR A 123 -2.71 -7.18 -7.00
N GLY A 124 -3.03 -7.65 -5.78
CA GLY A 124 -3.89 -6.92 -4.86
C GLY A 124 -5.28 -6.62 -5.44
N LYS A 125 -5.99 -7.67 -5.87
CA LYS A 125 -7.35 -7.55 -6.43
C LYS A 125 -8.29 -7.05 -5.33
N THR A 126 -8.90 -5.90 -5.55
CA THR A 126 -9.96 -5.35 -4.70
C THR A 126 -11.28 -5.37 -5.46
N VAL A 127 -12.37 -5.78 -4.82
CA VAL A 127 -13.73 -5.66 -5.37
C VAL A 127 -14.24 -4.25 -5.07
N THR A 128 -14.81 -3.60 -6.07
CA THR A 128 -15.25 -2.19 -5.99
C THR A 128 -16.63 -2.05 -6.63
N ASP A 129 -17.30 -0.92 -6.39
CA ASP A 129 -18.63 -0.68 -6.96
C ASP A 129 -18.63 -0.64 -8.49
N TYR A 130 -17.49 -0.24 -9.07
CA TYR A 130 -17.27 -0.21 -10.52
C TYR A 130 -16.67 -1.53 -11.07
N GLY A 131 -16.41 -2.54 -10.25
CA GLY A 131 -15.87 -3.83 -10.69
C GLY A 131 -14.67 -4.28 -9.85
N PHE A 132 -13.45 -4.09 -10.39
CA PHE A 132 -12.23 -4.58 -9.77
C PHE A 132 -11.10 -3.55 -9.85
N ALA A 133 -10.27 -3.45 -8.81
CA ALA A 133 -9.03 -2.68 -8.85
C ALA A 133 -7.82 -3.58 -8.61
N TYR A 134 -6.67 -3.23 -9.22
CA TYR A 134 -5.42 -3.97 -9.07
C TYR A 134 -4.25 -3.02 -8.92
N ASN A 135 -3.30 -3.36 -8.04
CA ASN A 135 -2.05 -2.65 -7.88
C ASN A 135 -0.90 -3.34 -8.63
N VAL A 136 0.00 -2.52 -9.19
CA VAL A 136 1.25 -2.92 -9.82
C VAL A 136 2.39 -2.06 -9.27
N LEU A 137 3.37 -2.70 -8.65
CA LEU A 137 4.52 -2.01 -8.06
C LEU A 137 5.69 -1.90 -9.05
N PHE A 138 6.25 -0.70 -9.16
CA PHE A 138 7.52 -0.38 -9.82
C PHE A 138 8.51 0.15 -8.80
N GLU A 139 9.75 0.44 -9.22
CA GLU A 139 10.81 0.89 -8.32
C GLU A 139 10.52 2.27 -7.72
N GLU A 140 9.90 3.18 -8.50
CA GLU A 140 9.70 4.58 -8.09
C GLU A 140 8.24 4.99 -7.91
N PHE A 141 7.30 4.16 -8.37
CA PHE A 141 5.87 4.44 -8.30
C PHE A 141 5.05 3.16 -8.24
N ARG A 142 3.78 3.29 -7.88
CA ARG A 142 2.78 2.23 -8.05
C ARG A 142 1.68 2.69 -9.01
N LEU A 143 1.18 1.74 -9.78
CA LEU A 143 0.06 1.92 -10.69
C LEU A 143 -1.14 1.15 -10.14
N LEU A 144 -2.26 1.84 -9.97
CA LEU A 144 -3.58 1.27 -9.72
C LEU A 144 -4.35 1.28 -11.05
N VAL A 145 -4.84 0.12 -11.47
CA VAL A 145 -5.75 0.00 -12.62
C VAL A 145 -7.12 -0.43 -12.14
N ALA A 146 -8.15 0.27 -12.59
CA ALA A 146 -9.54 -0.07 -12.33
C ALA A 146 -10.16 -0.70 -13.59
N LEU A 147 -10.80 -1.85 -13.39
CA LEU A 147 -11.47 -2.60 -14.43
C LEU A 147 -12.96 -2.65 -14.12
N ASN A 148 -13.78 -2.54 -15.17
CA ASN A 148 -15.22 -2.78 -15.08
C ASN A 148 -15.53 -4.28 -14.80
N PRO A 149 -16.81 -4.67 -14.59
CA PRO A 149 -17.17 -6.07 -14.38
C PRO A 149 -16.84 -7.02 -15.55
N LYS A 150 -16.55 -6.48 -16.75
CA LYS A 150 -16.06 -7.21 -17.93
C LYS A 150 -14.53 -7.31 -17.98
N GLU A 151 -13.84 -6.91 -16.92
CA GLU A 151 -12.37 -6.85 -16.80
C GLU A 151 -11.69 -5.95 -17.86
N GLN A 152 -12.33 -4.82 -18.22
CA GLN A 152 -11.78 -3.82 -19.14
C GLN A 152 -11.40 -2.53 -18.40
N LEU A 153 -10.25 -1.93 -18.74
CA LEU A 153 -9.74 -0.71 -18.12
C LEU A 153 -10.74 0.45 -18.24
N ILE A 154 -11.06 1.09 -17.13
CA ILE A 154 -11.93 2.28 -17.10
C ILE A 154 -11.22 3.53 -16.60
N TRP A 155 -10.27 3.37 -15.67
CA TRP A 155 -9.42 4.45 -15.19
C TRP A 155 -8.14 3.88 -14.60
N LEU A 156 -7.15 4.75 -14.44
CA LEU A 156 -5.91 4.40 -13.75
C LEU A 156 -5.41 5.52 -12.86
N ARG A 157 -4.55 5.16 -11.92
CA ARG A 157 -3.90 6.11 -11.03
C ARG A 157 -2.46 5.72 -10.77
N LEU A 158 -1.58 6.69 -10.93
CA LEU A 158 -0.17 6.60 -10.61
C LEU A 158 0.06 7.27 -9.25
N PHE A 159 0.83 6.62 -8.39
CA PHE A 159 1.25 7.17 -7.11
C PHE A 159 2.77 7.12 -6.99
N LYS A 160 3.38 8.18 -6.47
CA LYS A 160 4.77 8.12 -6.02
C LYS A 160 4.86 7.04 -4.93
N LEU A 161 5.88 6.19 -5.04
CA LEU A 161 6.09 5.14 -4.06
C LEU A 161 6.56 5.75 -2.73
N GLU A 162 5.92 5.35 -1.63
CA GLU A 162 6.29 5.78 -0.29
C GLU A 162 7.61 5.12 0.16
N LEU A 163 8.29 5.74 1.14
CA LEU A 163 9.56 5.24 1.66
C LEU A 163 9.44 3.82 2.24
N TYR A 164 8.35 3.53 2.97
CA TYR A 164 8.14 2.20 3.53
C TYR A 164 7.91 1.14 2.43
N GLU A 165 7.22 1.51 1.33
CA GLU A 165 7.01 0.61 0.20
C GLU A 165 8.31 0.31 -0.53
N LYS A 166 9.17 1.33 -0.70
CA LYS A 166 10.53 1.18 -1.23
C LYS A 166 11.35 0.22 -0.36
N GLU A 167 11.28 0.40 0.95
CA GLU A 167 12.02 -0.45 1.87
C GLU A 167 11.52 -1.89 1.85
N ARG A 168 10.21 -2.11 1.73
CA ARG A 168 9.63 -3.44 1.56
C ARG A 168 10.13 -4.12 0.27
N ILE A 169 10.28 -3.39 -0.84
CA ILE A 169 10.86 -3.91 -2.08
C ILE A 169 12.34 -4.28 -1.86
N ARG A 170 13.12 -3.38 -1.23
CA ARG A 170 14.54 -3.62 -0.92
C ARG A 170 14.73 -4.85 -0.02
N LEU A 171 13.94 -4.94 1.04
CA LEU A 171 13.90 -6.05 1.97
C LEU A 171 13.68 -7.37 1.22
N LYS A 172 12.64 -7.45 0.38
CA LYS A 172 12.33 -8.64 -0.42
C LYS A 172 13.50 -9.07 -1.30
N ALA A 173 14.16 -8.13 -1.95
CA ALA A 173 15.34 -8.39 -2.77
C ALA A 173 16.53 -8.91 -1.94
N LEU A 174 16.67 -8.43 -0.70
CA LEU A 174 17.77 -8.77 0.20
C LEU A 174 17.45 -9.89 1.20
N LEU A 175 16.24 -10.45 1.20
CA LEU A 175 15.80 -11.45 2.20
C LEU A 175 16.83 -12.54 2.43
N LYS A 176 17.33 -13.20 1.37
CA LYS A 176 18.30 -14.30 1.50
C LYS A 176 19.57 -13.91 2.25
N SER A 177 20.01 -12.65 2.16
CA SER A 177 21.19 -12.16 2.89
C SER A 177 20.97 -12.10 4.40
N GLN A 178 19.72 -12.05 4.84
CA GLN A 178 19.33 -12.04 6.26
C GLN A 178 19.23 -13.45 6.88
N ASN A 179 19.44 -14.54 6.13
CA ASN A 179 19.49 -15.90 6.73
C ASN A 179 20.51 -16.00 7.87
N LYS A 180 21.58 -15.19 7.82
CA LYS A 180 22.60 -15.10 8.86
C LYS A 180 22.07 -14.52 10.19
N ASN A 181 21.02 -13.69 10.12
CA ASN A 181 20.42 -13.04 11.28
C ASN A 181 19.39 -13.95 11.97
N ILE A 182 18.86 -14.95 11.25
CA ILE A 182 17.91 -15.91 11.80
C ILE A 182 18.61 -16.86 12.78
N ASP A 183 18.12 -16.85 14.01
CA ASP A 183 18.76 -17.48 15.15
C ASP A 183 17.88 -18.54 15.83
N PRO A 184 18.17 -19.85 15.64
CA PRO A 184 17.48 -20.95 16.31
C PRO A 184 17.48 -20.87 17.84
N ASP A 185 18.48 -20.23 18.45
CA ASP A 185 18.55 -20.13 19.91
C ASP A 185 17.45 -19.22 20.49
N ARG A 186 16.75 -18.46 19.62
CA ARG A 186 15.60 -17.62 19.97
C ARG A 186 14.26 -18.35 19.94
N ILE A 187 14.21 -19.62 19.53
CA ILE A 187 12.96 -20.41 19.49
C ILE A 187 12.21 -20.40 20.84
N PRO A 188 12.87 -20.58 22.00
CA PRO A 188 12.17 -20.50 23.29
C PRO A 188 11.50 -19.14 23.53
N GLU A 189 12.13 -18.04 23.11
CA GLU A 189 11.56 -16.69 23.21
C GLU A 189 10.33 -16.54 22.29
N ILE A 190 10.42 -17.05 21.06
CA ILE A 190 9.32 -17.02 20.09
C ILE A 190 8.12 -17.83 20.61
N GLN A 191 8.37 -19.01 21.18
CA GLN A 191 7.33 -19.86 21.76
C GLN A 191 6.68 -19.22 22.98
N ALA A 192 7.49 -18.62 23.87
CA ALA A 192 6.98 -17.93 25.06
C ALA A 192 6.07 -16.75 24.69
N PHE A 193 6.33 -16.07 23.56
CA PHE A 193 5.55 -14.93 23.10
C PHE A 193 4.10 -15.27 22.69
N LEU A 194 3.71 -16.55 22.70
CA LEU A 194 2.30 -16.94 22.62
C LEU A 194 1.48 -16.42 23.81
N SER A 195 2.08 -16.12 24.96
CA SER A 195 1.37 -15.49 26.08
C SER A 195 0.86 -14.08 25.79
N GLU A 196 1.45 -13.42 24.78
CA GLU A 196 1.17 -12.03 24.44
C GLU A 196 0.15 -11.88 23.30
N ILE A 197 -0.47 -12.99 22.83
CA ILE A 197 -1.56 -12.90 21.85
C ILE A 197 -2.74 -12.13 22.47
N PRO A 198 -3.52 -11.36 21.70
CA PRO A 198 -4.59 -10.50 22.25
C PRO A 198 -5.85 -11.25 22.71
N ILE A 199 -5.79 -12.59 22.73
CA ILE A 199 -6.93 -13.47 23.01
C ILE A 199 -7.47 -13.34 24.45
N PRO A 200 -6.63 -13.24 25.50
CA PRO A 200 -7.11 -13.00 26.85
C PRO A 200 -7.96 -11.74 26.95
N GLU A 201 -7.50 -10.63 26.37
CA GLU A 201 -8.21 -9.35 26.36
C GLU A 201 -9.54 -9.46 25.59
N TRP A 202 -9.57 -10.18 24.46
CA TRP A 202 -10.82 -10.38 23.70
C TRP A 202 -11.82 -11.23 24.47
N ARG A 203 -11.36 -12.26 25.20
CA ARG A 203 -12.23 -13.08 26.07
C ARG A 203 -12.77 -12.27 27.26
N GLU A 204 -11.98 -11.35 27.80
CA GLU A 204 -12.44 -10.43 28.85
C GLU A 204 -13.52 -9.50 28.32
N ARG A 205 -13.29 -8.84 27.17
CA ARG A 205 -14.29 -7.99 26.51
C ARG A 205 -15.58 -8.74 26.19
N MET A 206 -15.48 -9.98 25.68
CA MET A 206 -16.62 -10.87 25.47
C MET A 206 -17.40 -11.14 26.77
N ALA A 207 -16.70 -11.38 27.90
CA ALA A 207 -17.32 -11.60 29.20
C ALA A 207 -17.98 -10.33 29.78
N GLU A 208 -17.48 -9.15 29.40
CA GLU A 208 -18.06 -7.84 29.73
C GLU A 208 -19.28 -7.47 28.87
N GLY A 209 -19.59 -8.29 27.85
CA GLY A 209 -20.78 -8.17 27.03
C GLY A 209 -20.55 -7.60 25.63
N ASP A 210 -19.30 -7.54 25.17
CA ASP A 210 -18.97 -7.25 23.77
C ASP A 210 -19.49 -8.39 22.86
N ASP A 211 -20.52 -8.08 22.06
CA ASP A 211 -21.20 -9.05 21.20
C ASP A 211 -20.51 -9.25 19.84
N MET A 212 -19.44 -8.49 19.57
CA MET A 212 -18.56 -8.71 18.42
C MET A 212 -17.84 -10.06 18.50
N PHE A 213 -17.60 -10.54 19.72
CA PHE A 213 -16.88 -11.78 19.96
C PHE A 213 -17.81 -12.96 20.25
N SER A 214 -17.40 -14.12 19.75
CA SER A 214 -17.92 -15.43 20.17
C SER A 214 -16.76 -16.38 20.45
N GLU A 215 -16.96 -17.38 21.31
CA GLU A 215 -15.91 -18.36 21.60
C GLU A 215 -15.45 -19.09 20.32
N GLU A 216 -16.36 -19.35 19.36
CA GLU A 216 -16.00 -19.94 18.07
C GLU A 216 -15.04 -19.03 17.28
N SER A 217 -15.35 -17.73 17.22
CA SER A 217 -14.54 -16.75 16.49
C SER A 217 -13.17 -16.51 17.15
N ILE A 218 -13.13 -16.39 18.49
CA ILE A 218 -11.90 -16.25 19.28
C ILE A 218 -11.02 -17.49 19.11
N THR A 219 -11.59 -18.69 19.24
CA THR A 219 -10.87 -19.96 19.07
C THR A 219 -10.27 -20.08 17.67
N ALA A 220 -10.98 -19.62 16.63
CA ALA A 220 -10.47 -19.64 15.26
C ALA A 220 -9.23 -18.75 15.10
N VAL A 221 -9.21 -17.57 15.70
CA VAL A 221 -8.04 -16.67 15.70
C VAL A 221 -6.90 -17.25 16.55
N GLU A 222 -7.18 -17.70 17.77
CA GLU A 222 -6.19 -18.31 18.66
C GLU A 222 -5.47 -19.50 18.00
N THR A 223 -6.24 -20.35 17.31
CA THR A 223 -5.70 -21.48 16.53
C THR A 223 -4.80 -20.99 15.40
N ALA A 224 -5.21 -19.95 14.67
CA ALA A 224 -4.40 -19.37 13.59
C ALA A 224 -3.07 -18.79 14.09
N LEU A 225 -3.08 -18.08 15.22
CA LEU A 225 -1.87 -17.52 15.83
C LEU A 225 -0.94 -18.63 16.35
N THR A 226 -1.50 -19.65 17.01
CA THR A 226 -0.73 -20.80 17.52
C THR A 226 -0.06 -21.60 16.41
N GLU A 227 -0.78 -21.92 15.33
CA GLU A 227 -0.22 -22.60 14.16
C GLU A 227 0.86 -21.76 13.47
N TYR A 228 0.69 -20.44 13.46
CA TYR A 228 1.68 -19.53 12.91
C TYR A 228 2.98 -19.57 13.72
N VAL A 229 2.92 -19.54 15.06
CA VAL A 229 4.12 -19.64 15.91
C VAL A 229 4.86 -20.96 15.67
N GLN A 230 4.13 -22.07 15.52
CA GLN A 230 4.74 -23.36 15.18
C GLN A 230 5.46 -23.30 13.82
N THR A 231 4.79 -22.75 12.80
CA THR A 231 5.37 -22.55 11.46
C THR A 231 6.62 -21.66 11.52
N LEU A 232 6.58 -20.61 12.34
CA LEU A 232 7.67 -19.67 12.51
C LEU A 232 8.89 -20.35 13.15
N CYS A 233 8.67 -21.12 14.23
CA CYS A 233 9.73 -21.89 14.89
C CYS A 233 10.41 -22.88 13.94
N GLU A 234 9.63 -23.59 13.12
CA GLU A 234 10.18 -24.50 12.10
C GLU A 234 11.01 -23.78 11.04
N ALA A 235 10.57 -22.59 10.62
CA ALA A 235 11.29 -21.77 9.66
C ALA A 235 12.60 -21.22 10.24
N VAL A 236 12.57 -20.79 11.50
CA VAL A 236 13.73 -20.31 12.27
C VAL A 236 14.74 -21.44 12.47
N GLN A 237 14.28 -22.63 12.87
CA GLN A 237 15.12 -23.83 13.02
C GLN A 237 15.86 -24.19 11.74
N LYS A 238 15.21 -24.00 10.58
CA LYS A 238 15.79 -24.24 9.25
C LYS A 238 16.60 -23.06 8.71
N LYS A 239 16.74 -21.97 9.49
CA LYS A 239 17.33 -20.69 9.08
C LYS A 239 16.81 -20.23 7.71
N ASN A 240 15.50 -20.31 7.52
CA ASN A 240 14.85 -20.00 6.26
C ASN A 240 14.06 -18.69 6.36
N VAL A 241 14.76 -17.57 6.16
CA VAL A 241 14.20 -16.22 6.25
C VAL A 241 13.08 -15.97 5.25
N THR A 242 13.11 -16.61 4.08
CA THR A 242 12.05 -16.48 3.07
C THR A 242 10.76 -17.13 3.58
N THR A 243 10.86 -18.27 4.28
CA THR A 243 9.70 -18.89 4.93
C THR A 243 9.22 -18.06 6.10
N VAL A 244 10.12 -17.53 6.95
CA VAL A 244 9.80 -16.61 8.04
C VAL A 244 8.98 -15.40 7.54
N TYR A 245 9.47 -14.70 6.52
CA TYR A 245 8.76 -13.56 5.93
C TYR A 245 7.41 -13.98 5.33
N ASN A 246 7.39 -15.03 4.48
CA ASN A 246 6.19 -15.42 3.76
C ASN A 246 5.12 -16.08 4.66
N SER A 247 5.47 -16.61 5.83
CA SER A 247 4.48 -17.12 6.78
C SER A 247 3.58 -16.01 7.32
N MET A 248 4.07 -14.77 7.42
CA MET A 248 3.26 -13.64 7.86
C MET A 248 2.08 -13.40 6.92
N GLY A 249 2.33 -13.33 5.61
CA GLY A 249 1.25 -13.14 4.63
C GLY A 249 0.25 -14.30 4.58
N LYS A 250 0.64 -15.51 5.01
CA LYS A 250 -0.30 -16.63 5.16
C LYS A 250 -1.19 -16.46 6.40
N LEU A 251 -0.63 -15.99 7.51
CA LEU A 251 -1.39 -15.67 8.72
C LEU A 251 -2.41 -14.57 8.44
N VAL A 252 -2.00 -13.43 7.90
CA VAL A 252 -2.91 -12.30 7.61
C VAL A 252 -4.06 -12.73 6.70
N LYS A 253 -3.80 -13.50 5.65
CA LYS A 253 -4.87 -14.04 4.78
C LYS A 253 -5.79 -15.04 5.49
N LYS A 254 -5.29 -15.80 6.46
CA LYS A 254 -6.13 -16.68 7.30
C LYS A 254 -7.03 -15.84 8.20
N LEU A 255 -6.48 -14.78 8.79
CA LEU A 255 -7.22 -13.81 9.61
C LEU A 255 -8.28 -13.06 8.79
N ASN A 256 -7.97 -12.57 7.58
CA ASN A 256 -8.98 -11.97 6.67
C ASN A 256 -10.18 -12.91 6.45
N LYS A 257 -9.93 -14.22 6.24
CA LYS A 257 -10.99 -15.22 6.05
C LYS A 257 -11.82 -15.44 7.31
N ILE A 258 -11.19 -15.43 8.48
CA ILE A 258 -11.88 -15.52 9.76
C ILE A 258 -12.75 -14.27 9.94
N ASN A 259 -12.21 -13.08 9.69
CA ASN A 259 -12.98 -11.83 9.77
C ASN A 259 -14.15 -11.82 8.80
N ASN A 260 -13.97 -12.24 7.55
CA ASN A 260 -15.07 -12.32 6.59
C ASN A 260 -16.20 -13.27 7.03
N LYS A 261 -15.90 -14.25 7.90
CA LYS A 261 -16.89 -15.18 8.45
C LYS A 261 -17.60 -14.62 9.68
N TYR A 262 -16.87 -13.94 10.57
CA TYR A 262 -17.36 -13.60 11.91
C TYR A 262 -17.49 -12.09 12.19
N GLY A 263 -16.80 -11.22 11.45
CA GLY A 263 -16.83 -9.76 11.62
C GLY A 263 -16.14 -9.24 12.88
N LEU A 264 -15.18 -9.99 13.44
CA LEU A 264 -14.57 -9.69 14.74
C LEU A 264 -13.34 -8.77 14.74
N ILE A 265 -12.80 -8.40 13.56
CA ILE A 265 -11.59 -7.58 13.46
C ILE A 265 -11.97 -6.20 12.92
N GLU A 266 -12.04 -5.22 13.81
CA GLU A 266 -12.27 -3.82 13.44
C GLU A 266 -10.97 -3.00 13.50
N THR A 267 -10.97 -1.85 14.16
CA THR A 267 -9.80 -0.97 14.26
C THR A 267 -8.91 -1.41 15.41
N MET A 268 -9.48 -1.66 16.58
CA MET A 268 -8.73 -2.03 17.79
C MET A 268 -8.05 -3.40 17.63
N GLU A 269 -8.79 -4.42 17.20
CA GLU A 269 -8.25 -5.78 17.05
C GLU A 269 -7.18 -5.84 15.96
N ARG A 270 -7.35 -5.02 14.92
CA ARG A 270 -6.34 -4.84 13.89
C ARG A 270 -5.05 -4.29 14.48
N GLU A 271 -5.12 -3.24 15.30
CA GLU A 271 -3.94 -2.65 15.92
C GLU A 271 -3.23 -3.67 16.84
N GLU A 272 -3.97 -4.35 17.71
CA GLU A 272 -3.45 -5.39 18.61
C GLU A 272 -2.78 -6.54 17.83
N LEU A 273 -3.44 -7.06 16.78
CA LEU A 273 -2.88 -8.11 15.94
C LEU A 273 -1.63 -7.63 15.18
N CYS A 274 -1.65 -6.41 14.64
CA CYS A 274 -0.52 -5.87 13.88
C CYS A 274 0.69 -5.62 14.77
N GLU A 275 0.47 -5.12 15.99
CA GLU A 275 1.52 -4.95 16.99
C GLU A 275 2.16 -6.30 17.34
N TRP A 276 1.36 -7.29 17.72
CA TRP A 276 1.85 -8.63 18.05
C TRP A 276 2.63 -9.26 16.89
N MET A 277 2.09 -9.20 15.67
CA MET A 277 2.71 -9.74 14.46
C MET A 277 4.06 -9.07 14.14
N ASN A 278 4.15 -7.74 14.29
CA ASN A 278 5.38 -7.00 14.04
C ASN A 278 6.45 -7.27 15.12
N ILE A 279 6.06 -7.52 16.37
CA ILE A 279 7.00 -7.89 17.43
C ILE A 279 7.53 -9.30 17.22
N ILE A 280 6.65 -10.29 17.02
CA ILE A 280 7.07 -11.70 16.96
C ILE A 280 7.96 -11.99 15.75
N ILE A 281 7.72 -11.35 14.60
CA ILE A 281 8.58 -11.57 13.43
C ILE A 281 10.00 -11.06 13.68
N ARG A 282 10.17 -9.95 14.41
CA ARG A 282 11.48 -9.39 14.77
C ARG A 282 12.22 -10.27 15.77
N LYS A 283 11.50 -10.98 16.65
CA LYS A 283 12.09 -11.97 17.56
C LYS A 283 12.84 -13.09 16.83
N THR A 284 12.50 -13.38 15.57
CA THR A 284 13.24 -14.36 14.75
C THR A 284 14.67 -13.93 14.41
N GLY A 285 15.01 -12.65 14.60
CA GLY A 285 16.23 -12.03 14.11
C GLY A 285 16.09 -11.41 12.72
N LEU A 286 14.90 -11.45 12.10
CA LEU A 286 14.64 -10.69 10.89
C LEU A 286 14.77 -9.19 11.17
N GLU A 287 15.70 -8.53 10.48
CA GLU A 287 15.92 -7.10 10.56
C GLU A 287 14.98 -6.39 9.60
N LEU A 288 14.16 -5.50 10.15
CA LEU A 288 13.23 -4.65 9.43
C LEU A 288 13.48 -3.21 9.88
N GLU A 289 13.39 -2.23 8.99
CA GLU A 289 13.38 -0.82 9.42
C GLU A 289 12.14 -0.55 10.30
N ASP A 290 12.22 0.42 11.21
CA ASP A 290 11.19 0.64 12.23
C ASP A 290 9.83 1.01 11.64
N ASN A 291 9.82 1.65 10.47
CA ASN A 291 8.62 2.06 9.74
C ASN A 291 8.06 0.98 8.79
N VAL A 292 8.64 -0.23 8.76
CA VAL A 292 8.17 -1.31 7.88
C VAL A 292 7.17 -2.19 8.60
N ASP A 293 5.90 -2.08 8.18
CA ASP A 293 4.83 -3.02 8.51
C ASP A 293 4.72 -4.08 7.40
N ILE A 294 5.12 -5.32 7.72
CA ILE A 294 5.07 -6.43 6.75
C ILE A 294 3.66 -7.03 6.60
N THR A 295 2.73 -6.66 7.47
CA THR A 295 1.33 -7.11 7.39
C THR A 295 0.56 -6.33 6.33
N ASP A 296 0.96 -5.07 6.11
CA ASP A 296 0.25 -4.08 5.30
C ASP A 296 -0.17 -4.56 3.91
N GLU A 297 0.72 -5.23 3.18
CA GLU A 297 0.45 -5.69 1.82
C GLU A 297 -0.59 -6.82 1.72
N TYR A 298 -1.01 -7.39 2.85
CA TYR A 298 -1.91 -8.54 2.92
C TYR A 298 -3.25 -8.24 3.61
N ARG A 299 -3.40 -7.08 4.26
CA ARG A 299 -4.60 -6.73 5.02
C ARG A 299 -5.76 -6.41 4.08
N GLU A 300 -6.93 -6.99 4.34
CA GLU A 300 -8.17 -6.75 3.59
C GLU A 300 -9.34 -6.36 4.52
N TRP A 301 -9.10 -6.24 5.83
CA TRP A 301 -10.08 -5.90 6.87
C TRP A 301 -10.20 -4.40 7.12
#